data_AF-A0A226MU54-F1
#
_entry.id   AF-A0A226MU54-F1
#
_cell.length_a   1.000
_cell.length_b   1.000
_cell.length_c   1.000
_cell.angle_alpha   90.00
_cell.angle_beta   90.00
_cell.angle_gamma   90.00
#
_symmetry.space_group_name_H-M   'P 1'
#
loop_
_entity.id
_entity.type
_entity.pdbx_description
1 polymer ?
#
loop_
_entity_poly.entity_id
_entity_poly.type
_entity_poly.pdbx_seq_one_letter_code
_entity_poly.pdbx_strand_id
1 'polypeptide(L)'
;MDSILLEMKTTEREIHLQDDAIAVTKYHCESLEAEVRALYSENMKLRFDIETTQEEYELTSARNSKYREKIKAHKGLFWEMESKMPIVIELAKKKAIVTELRTKKEELMSDLQNPEGSAIKQVQEEIALINQEITSVKDFINKKKDLLEEIKKGHAKLRKEIEVQNKRYDAILKRLHCQLNKLHSDKRQWCWNIQQMEKKAEELRKCLGEVE
;
A
#
# COMPACT_ATOMS: atom_id res chain seq x y z
N MET A 1 101.40 -3.87 111.57
CA MET A 1 100.88 -4.99 110.78
C MET A 1 99.35 -4.92 110.64
N ASP A 2 98.61 -4.49 111.66
CA ASP A 2 97.13 -4.50 111.65
C ASP A 2 96.45 -3.54 110.66
N SER A 3 97.02 -2.36 110.39
CA SER A 3 96.45 -1.37 109.45
C SER A 3 96.48 -1.84 107.99
N ILE A 4 97.56 -2.51 107.58
CA ILE A 4 97.72 -3.05 106.23
C ILE A 4 96.75 -4.23 106.02
N LEU A 5 96.54 -5.05 107.06
CA LEU A 5 95.60 -6.17 107.02
C LEU A 5 94.14 -5.71 106.89
N LEU A 6 93.78 -4.59 107.52
CA LEU A 6 92.43 -4.02 107.45
C LEU A 6 92.14 -3.43 106.06
N GLU A 7 93.10 -2.67 105.51
CA GLU A 7 93.02 -2.08 104.15
C GLU A 7 92.95 -3.16 103.06
N MET A 8 93.68 -4.27 103.25
CA MET A 8 93.61 -5.44 102.37
C MET A 8 92.24 -6.12 102.43
N LYS A 9 91.62 -6.23 103.62
CA LYS A 9 90.27 -6.78 103.77
C LYS A 9 89.16 -5.88 103.21
N THR A 10 89.33 -4.56 103.27
CA THR A 10 88.35 -3.62 102.68
C THR A 10 88.43 -3.62 101.17
N THR A 11 89.64 -3.63 100.61
CA THR A 11 89.84 -3.73 99.16
C THR A 11 89.37 -5.08 98.61
N GLU A 12 89.59 -6.19 99.31
CA GLU A 12 89.04 -7.51 98.94
C GLU A 12 87.51 -7.52 98.89
N ARG A 13 86.83 -6.86 99.85
CA ARG A 13 85.36 -6.71 99.82
C ARG A 13 84.87 -5.83 98.67
N GLU A 14 85.59 -4.75 98.36
CA GLU A 14 85.27 -3.90 97.21
C GLU A 14 85.46 -4.64 95.88
N ILE A 15 86.51 -5.46 95.76
CA ILE A 15 86.73 -6.34 94.61
C ILE A 15 85.55 -7.30 94.45
N HIS A 16 85.12 -7.97 95.52
CA HIS A 16 83.96 -8.87 95.47
C HIS A 16 82.67 -8.16 95.06
N LEU A 17 82.41 -6.95 95.58
CA LEU A 17 81.24 -6.17 95.20
C LEU A 17 81.29 -5.72 93.73
N GLN A 18 82.47 -5.38 93.22
CA GLN A 18 82.68 -5.06 91.81
C GLN A 18 82.50 -6.29 90.91
N ASP A 19 83.03 -7.46 91.32
CA ASP A 19 82.86 -8.72 90.59
C ASP A 19 81.38 -9.12 90.49
N ASP A 20 80.62 -8.98 91.58
CA ASP A 20 79.17 -9.22 91.59
C ASP A 20 78.44 -8.26 90.63
N ALA A 21 78.80 -6.97 90.64
CA ALA A 21 78.24 -5.98 89.72
C ALA A 21 78.59 -6.27 88.24
N ILE A 22 79.82 -6.73 87.97
CA ILE A 22 80.27 -7.17 86.64
C ILE A 22 79.47 -8.41 86.20
N ALA A 23 79.23 -9.38 87.09
CA ALA A 23 78.44 -10.56 86.77
C ALA A 23 76.98 -10.22 86.40
N VAL A 24 76.33 -9.34 87.17
CA VAL A 24 74.96 -8.89 86.90
C VAL A 24 74.85 -8.11 85.58
N THR A 25 75.77 -7.18 85.34
CA THR A 25 75.78 -6.40 84.09
C THR A 25 76.06 -7.27 82.88
N LYS A 26 76.97 -8.24 82.99
CA LYS A 26 77.24 -9.21 81.93
C LYS A 26 76.00 -10.03 81.57
N TYR A 27 75.29 -10.56 82.57
CA TYR A 27 74.03 -11.28 82.35
C TYR A 27 72.98 -10.41 81.66
N HIS A 28 72.85 -9.14 82.08
CA HIS A 28 71.92 -8.21 81.47
C HIS A 28 72.27 -7.91 80.00
N CYS A 29 73.56 -7.69 79.70
CA CYS A 29 74.04 -7.52 78.33
C CYS A 29 73.74 -8.75 77.46
N GLU A 30 74.01 -9.96 77.96
CA GLU A 30 73.72 -11.22 77.26
C GLU A 30 72.21 -11.38 76.97
N SER A 31 71.35 -11.00 77.92
CA SER A 31 69.90 -11.00 77.75
C SER A 31 69.46 -9.99 76.68
N LEU A 32 69.97 -8.76 76.71
CA LEU A 32 69.66 -7.74 75.71
C LEU A 32 70.14 -8.15 74.31
N GLU A 33 71.32 -8.74 74.20
CA GLU A 33 71.81 -9.26 72.92
C GLU A 33 70.92 -10.36 72.36
N ALA A 34 70.42 -11.26 73.22
CA ALA A 34 69.48 -12.30 72.82
C ALA A 34 68.16 -11.70 72.31
N GLU A 35 67.64 -10.67 72.99
CA GLU A 35 66.42 -9.97 72.59
C GLU A 35 66.60 -9.21 71.27
N VAL A 36 67.72 -8.50 71.09
CA VAL A 36 68.06 -7.83 69.82
C VAL A 36 68.15 -8.83 68.67
N ARG A 37 68.77 -9.99 68.88
CA ARG A 37 68.83 -11.07 67.88
C ARG A 37 67.44 -11.61 67.55
N ALA A 38 66.57 -11.79 68.54
CA ALA A 38 65.19 -12.24 68.34
C ALA A 38 64.38 -11.22 67.52
N LEU A 39 64.41 -9.95 67.90
CA LEU A 39 63.73 -8.85 67.19
C LEU A 39 64.24 -8.68 65.75
N TYR A 40 65.55 -8.85 65.54
CA TYR A 40 66.12 -8.78 64.19
C TYR A 40 65.65 -9.94 63.31
N SER A 41 65.61 -11.16 63.86
CA SER A 41 65.08 -12.33 63.15
C SER A 41 63.60 -12.16 62.81
N GLU A 42 62.79 -11.64 63.74
CA GLU A 42 61.37 -11.37 63.51
C GLU A 42 61.16 -10.29 62.46
N ASN A 43 61.90 -9.18 62.51
CA ASN A 43 61.86 -8.14 61.47
C ASN A 43 62.17 -8.69 60.08
N MET A 44 63.17 -9.57 59.97
CA MET A 44 63.50 -10.20 58.69
C MET A 44 62.37 -11.10 58.18
N LYS A 45 61.70 -11.85 59.06
CA LYS A 45 60.52 -12.64 58.70
C LYS A 45 59.37 -11.76 58.21
N LEU A 46 59.02 -10.73 58.97
CA LEU A 46 57.95 -9.81 58.62
C LEU A 46 58.21 -9.11 57.28
N ARG A 47 59.46 -8.70 57.00
CA ARG A 47 59.82 -8.13 55.70
C ARG A 47 59.60 -9.12 54.56
N PHE A 48 60.02 -10.37 54.74
CA PHE A 48 59.81 -11.41 53.75
C PHE A 48 58.32 -11.70 53.50
N ASP A 49 57.52 -11.75 54.57
CA ASP A 49 56.07 -11.95 54.48
C ASP A 49 55.38 -10.76 53.77
N ILE A 50 55.81 -9.53 54.03
CA ILE A 50 55.33 -8.32 53.33
C ILE A 50 55.66 -8.40 51.83
N GLU A 51 56.90 -8.75 51.47
CA GLU A 51 57.30 -8.88 50.06
C GLU A 51 56.50 -9.98 49.35
N THR A 52 56.35 -11.15 49.98
CA THR A 52 55.57 -12.28 49.43
C THR A 52 54.11 -11.89 49.21
N THR A 53 53.47 -11.28 50.21
CA THR A 53 52.06 -10.86 50.10
C THR A 53 51.85 -9.75 49.06
N GLN A 54 52.82 -8.84 48.90
CA GLN A 54 52.79 -7.82 47.87
C GLN A 54 52.88 -8.42 46.47
N GLU A 55 53.79 -9.38 46.25
CA GLU A 55 53.92 -10.09 44.96
C GLU A 55 52.64 -10.86 44.60
N GLU A 56 52.03 -11.56 45.57
CA GLU A 56 50.76 -12.26 45.39
C GLU A 56 49.61 -11.30 45.03
N TYR A 57 49.57 -10.14 45.68
CA TYR A 57 48.59 -9.11 45.40
C TYR A 57 48.75 -8.55 43.98
N GLU A 58 49.97 -8.23 43.57
CA GLU A 58 50.26 -7.72 42.23
C GLU A 58 49.90 -8.74 41.14
N LEU A 59 50.26 -10.01 41.35
CA LEU A 59 49.89 -11.10 40.44
C LEU A 59 48.37 -11.21 40.31
N THR A 60 47.65 -11.17 41.44
CA THR A 60 46.19 -11.26 41.47
C THR A 60 45.53 -10.05 40.84
N SER A 61 46.04 -8.85 41.09
CA SER A 61 45.56 -7.60 40.51
C SER A 61 45.73 -7.58 39.00
N ALA A 62 46.91 -7.98 38.49
CA ALA A 62 47.17 -8.09 37.06
C ALA A 62 46.25 -9.11 36.37
N ARG A 63 46.01 -10.27 37.00
CA ARG A 63 45.07 -11.28 36.51
C ARG A 63 43.64 -10.73 36.45
N ASN A 64 43.20 -10.05 37.51
CA ASN A 64 41.87 -9.46 37.59
C ASN A 64 41.67 -8.34 36.56
N SER A 65 42.69 -7.52 36.33
CA SER A 65 42.66 -6.47 35.31
C SER A 65 42.45 -7.06 33.91
N LYS A 66 43.26 -8.07 33.53
CA LYS A 66 43.11 -8.79 32.25
C LYS A 66 41.71 -9.40 32.10
N TYR A 67 41.17 -9.98 33.16
CA TYR A 67 39.82 -10.55 33.15
C TYR A 67 38.74 -9.48 32.93
N ARG A 68 38.85 -8.33 33.59
CA ARG A 68 37.93 -7.19 33.39
C ARG A 68 37.97 -6.65 31.97
N GLU A 69 39.15 -6.53 31.38
CA GLU A 69 39.30 -6.13 29.97
C GLU A 69 38.62 -7.13 29.03
N LYS A 70 38.78 -8.43 29.27
CA LYS A 70 38.09 -9.47 28.50
C LYS A 70 36.56 -9.34 28.60
N ILE A 71 36.02 -9.10 29.79
CA ILE A 71 34.58 -8.85 29.98
C ILE A 71 34.14 -7.60 29.22
N LYS A 72 34.92 -6.51 29.29
CA LYS A 72 34.60 -5.25 28.61
C LYS A 72 34.56 -5.44 27.10
N ALA A 73 35.53 -6.16 26.53
CA ALA A 73 35.55 -6.48 25.11
C ALA A 73 34.33 -7.33 24.70
N HIS A 74 34.00 -8.37 25.49
CA HIS A 74 32.83 -9.21 25.21
C HIS A 74 31.52 -8.44 25.29
N LYS A 75 31.37 -7.54 26.28
CA LYS A 75 30.22 -6.65 26.36
C LYS A 75 30.15 -5.77 25.11
N GLY A 76 31.24 -5.14 24.69
CA GLY A 76 31.26 -4.33 23.47
C GLY A 76 30.72 -5.08 22.24
N LEU A 77 31.18 -6.31 22.01
CA LEU A 77 30.71 -7.15 20.92
C LEU A 77 29.22 -7.50 21.04
N PHE A 78 28.74 -7.80 22.24
CA PHE A 78 27.33 -8.11 22.48
C PHE A 78 26.44 -6.91 22.18
N TRP A 79 26.82 -5.72 22.66
CA TRP A 79 26.08 -4.48 22.41
C TRP A 79 26.04 -4.13 20.91
N GLU A 80 27.15 -4.32 20.20
CA GLU A 80 27.19 -4.12 18.74
C GLU A 80 26.23 -5.09 18.03
N MET A 81 26.23 -6.36 18.41
CA MET A 81 25.31 -7.36 17.86
C MET A 81 23.85 -7.02 18.16
N GLU A 82 23.55 -6.64 19.41
CA GLU A 82 22.21 -6.27 19.86
C GLU A 82 21.69 -5.02 19.12
N SER A 83 22.54 -4.01 18.92
CA SER A 83 22.19 -2.82 18.13
C SER A 83 21.82 -3.12 16.67
N LYS A 84 22.41 -4.17 16.09
CA LYS A 84 22.15 -4.60 14.70
C LYS A 84 20.96 -5.56 14.59
N MET A 85 20.54 -6.18 15.69
CA MET A 85 19.48 -7.18 15.73
C MET A 85 18.14 -6.72 15.13
N PRO A 86 17.64 -5.48 15.37
CA PRO A 86 16.40 -5.01 14.76
C PRO A 86 16.45 -5.02 13.24
N ILE A 87 17.58 -4.62 12.65
CA ILE A 87 17.79 -4.59 11.21
C ILE A 87 17.79 -6.01 10.64
N VAL A 88 18.44 -6.95 11.33
CA VAL A 88 18.46 -8.38 10.92
C VAL A 88 17.05 -8.98 10.93
N ILE A 89 16.26 -8.68 11.97
CA ILE A 89 14.86 -9.14 12.07
C ILE A 89 14.01 -8.54 10.94
N GLU A 90 14.14 -7.23 10.68
CA GLU A 90 13.39 -6.57 9.62
C GLU A 90 13.78 -7.13 8.24
N LEU A 91 15.07 -7.33 7.99
CA LEU A 91 15.57 -7.92 6.75
C LEU A 91 15.00 -9.33 6.53
N ALA A 92 14.93 -10.16 7.58
CA ALA A 92 14.32 -11.48 7.51
C ALA A 92 12.83 -11.40 7.14
N LYS A 93 12.07 -10.49 7.76
CA LYS A 93 10.65 -10.25 7.43
C LYS A 93 10.48 -9.81 5.97
N LYS A 94 11.30 -8.86 5.50
CA LYS A 94 11.24 -8.39 4.11
C LYS A 94 11.57 -9.50 3.12
N LYS A 95 12.56 -10.34 3.41
CA LYS A 95 12.88 -11.51 2.59
C LYS A 95 11.70 -12.49 2.49
N ALA A 96 11.01 -12.76 3.59
CA ALA A 96 9.83 -13.63 3.60
C ALA A 96 8.69 -13.09 2.72
N ILE A 97 8.44 -11.77 2.78
CA ILE A 97 7.43 -11.12 1.92
C ILE A 97 7.82 -11.24 0.45
N VAL A 98 9.09 -11.00 0.11
CA VAL A 98 9.57 -11.11 -1.28
C VAL A 98 9.43 -12.54 -1.80
N THR A 99 9.69 -13.56 -0.97
CA THR A 99 9.49 -14.96 -1.37
C THR A 99 8.02 -15.27 -1.62
N GLU A 100 7.11 -14.81 -0.76
CA GLU A 100 5.66 -15.02 -0.94
C GLU A 100 5.12 -14.31 -2.19
N LEU A 101 5.62 -13.09 -2.48
CA LEU A 101 5.23 -12.38 -3.69
C LEU A 101 5.75 -13.06 -4.96
N ARG A 102 6.94 -13.67 -4.91
CA ARG A 102 7.49 -14.43 -6.03
C ARG A 102 6.66 -15.68 -6.31
N THR A 103 6.27 -16.44 -5.29
CA THR A 103 5.42 -17.62 -5.47
C THR A 103 4.06 -17.24 -6.05
N LYS A 104 3.39 -16.21 -5.49
CA LYS A 104 2.12 -15.71 -6.05
C LYS A 104 2.24 -15.24 -7.49
N LYS A 105 3.34 -14.58 -7.84
CA LYS A 105 3.60 -14.16 -9.23
C LYS A 105 3.74 -15.37 -10.15
N GLU A 106 4.48 -16.40 -9.74
CA GLU A 106 4.67 -17.62 -10.51
C GLU A 106 3.36 -18.39 -10.70
N GLU A 107 2.54 -18.51 -9.64
CA GLU A 107 1.20 -19.09 -9.71
C GLU A 107 0.30 -18.35 -10.71
N LEU A 108 0.26 -17.01 -10.64
CA LEU A 108 -0.53 -16.19 -11.57
C LEU A 108 -0.03 -16.29 -13.00
N MET A 109 1.29 -16.29 -13.23
CA MET A 109 1.84 -16.48 -14.57
C MET A 109 1.48 -17.86 -15.13
N SER A 110 1.52 -18.90 -14.29
CA SER A 110 1.11 -20.25 -14.68
C SER A 110 -0.38 -20.32 -15.01
N ASP A 111 -1.24 -19.65 -14.24
CA ASP A 111 -2.69 -19.59 -14.53
C ASP A 111 -2.97 -18.84 -15.84
N LEU A 112 -2.28 -17.73 -16.09
CA LEU A 112 -2.43 -16.96 -17.33
C LEU A 112 -1.89 -17.67 -18.57
N GLN A 113 -0.83 -18.48 -18.43
CA GLN A 113 -0.31 -19.30 -19.52
C GLN A 113 -1.16 -20.55 -19.77
N ASN A 114 -1.94 -20.99 -18.79
CA ASN A 114 -2.84 -22.12 -18.92
C ASN A 114 -4.13 -21.66 -19.63
N PRO A 115 -4.46 -22.20 -20.82
CA PRO A 115 -5.75 -21.90 -21.45
C PRO A 115 -6.95 -22.37 -20.62
N GLU A 116 -6.76 -23.31 -19.70
CA GLU A 116 -7.75 -23.74 -18.71
C GLU A 116 -7.60 -23.05 -17.34
N GLY A 117 -6.70 -22.07 -17.22
CA GLY A 117 -6.52 -21.28 -16.01
C GLY A 117 -7.78 -20.49 -15.67
N SER A 118 -7.98 -20.20 -14.38
CA SER A 118 -9.21 -19.58 -13.90
C SER A 118 -9.42 -18.19 -14.53
N ALA A 119 -8.35 -17.39 -14.64
CA ALA A 119 -8.41 -16.06 -15.22
C ALA A 119 -8.75 -16.11 -16.72
N ILE A 120 -8.17 -17.06 -17.44
CA ILE A 120 -8.43 -17.23 -18.88
C ILE A 120 -9.86 -17.75 -19.12
N LYS A 121 -10.32 -18.72 -18.32
CA LYS A 121 -11.70 -19.23 -18.39
C LYS A 121 -12.73 -18.13 -18.15
N GLN A 122 -12.53 -17.28 -17.14
CA GLN A 122 -13.43 -16.17 -16.87
C GLN A 122 -13.52 -15.22 -18.08
N VAL A 123 -12.38 -14.86 -18.68
CA VAL A 123 -12.36 -14.01 -19.89
C VAL A 123 -13.03 -14.70 -21.08
N GLN A 124 -12.84 -16.02 -21.25
CA GLN A 124 -13.50 -16.79 -22.31
C GLN A 124 -15.03 -16.81 -22.14
N GLU A 125 -15.52 -16.95 -20.91
CA GLU A 125 -16.95 -16.91 -20.59
C GLU A 125 -17.55 -15.53 -20.89
N GLU A 126 -16.87 -14.44 -20.50
CA GLU A 126 -17.29 -13.07 -20.81
C GLU A 126 -17.34 -12.83 -22.34
N ILE A 127 -16.32 -13.28 -23.08
CA ILE A 127 -16.31 -13.22 -24.55
C ILE A 127 -17.48 -14.00 -25.15
N ALA A 128 -17.82 -15.17 -24.60
CA ALA A 128 -18.93 -15.98 -25.08
C ALA A 128 -20.28 -15.28 -24.87
N LEU A 129 -20.49 -14.66 -23.70
CA LEU A 129 -21.69 -13.87 -23.40
C LEU A 129 -21.84 -12.67 -24.34
N ILE A 130 -20.77 -11.90 -24.54
CA ILE A 130 -20.78 -10.75 -25.46
C ILE A 130 -21.10 -11.21 -26.90
N ASN A 131 -20.51 -12.33 -27.35
CA ASN A 131 -20.81 -12.87 -28.67
C ASN A 131 -22.28 -13.28 -28.82
N GLN A 132 -22.89 -13.84 -27.78
CA GLN A 132 -24.31 -14.19 -27.76
C GLN A 132 -25.22 -12.95 -27.81
N GLU A 133 -24.85 -11.88 -27.11
CA GLU A 133 -25.58 -10.60 -27.19
C GLU A 133 -25.48 -9.99 -28.58
N ILE A 134 -24.29 -10.00 -29.19
CA ILE A 134 -24.06 -9.50 -30.55
C ILE A 134 -24.91 -10.27 -31.56
N THR A 135 -24.99 -11.59 -31.48
CA THR A 135 -25.82 -12.39 -32.41
C THR A 135 -27.31 -12.10 -32.23
N SER A 136 -27.79 -12.02 -30.99
CA SER A 136 -29.17 -11.65 -30.68
C SER A 136 -29.56 -10.28 -31.26
N VAL A 137 -28.69 -9.27 -31.07
CA VAL A 137 -28.91 -7.92 -31.61
C VAL A 137 -28.88 -7.92 -33.13
N LYS A 138 -27.95 -8.66 -33.77
CA LYS A 138 -27.91 -8.80 -35.24
C LYS A 138 -29.21 -9.39 -35.78
N ASP A 139 -29.73 -10.45 -35.16
CA ASP A 139 -30.99 -11.07 -35.55
C ASP A 139 -32.17 -10.12 -35.40
N PHE A 140 -32.20 -9.34 -34.32
CA PHE A 140 -33.22 -8.32 -34.12
C PHE A 140 -33.17 -7.22 -35.19
N ILE A 141 -31.96 -6.75 -35.54
CA ILE A 141 -31.77 -5.75 -36.60
C ILE A 141 -32.24 -6.29 -37.95
N ASN A 142 -31.92 -7.55 -38.28
CA ASN A 142 -32.36 -8.18 -39.51
C ASN A 142 -33.89 -8.24 -39.59
N LYS A 143 -34.57 -8.68 -38.52
CA LYS A 143 -36.04 -8.68 -38.44
C LYS A 143 -36.64 -7.28 -38.65
N LYS A 144 -36.05 -6.25 -38.03
CA LYS A 144 -36.50 -4.85 -38.22
C LYS A 144 -36.28 -4.35 -39.65
N LYS A 145 -35.18 -4.78 -40.29
CA LYS A 145 -34.87 -4.45 -41.68
C LYS A 145 -35.89 -5.06 -42.64
N ASP A 146 -36.29 -6.32 -42.42
CA ASP A 146 -37.29 -7.00 -43.23
C ASP A 146 -38.66 -6.32 -43.12
N LEU A 147 -39.10 -6.00 -41.90
CA LEU A 147 -40.34 -5.24 -41.66
C LEU A 147 -40.33 -3.87 -42.34
N LEU A 148 -39.19 -3.17 -42.31
CA LEU A 148 -39.03 -1.89 -42.98
C LEU A 148 -39.21 -2.03 -44.50
N GLU A 149 -38.70 -3.10 -45.10
CA GLU A 149 -38.83 -3.36 -46.53
C GLU A 149 -40.28 -3.69 -46.92
N GLU A 150 -41.02 -4.43 -46.09
CA GLU A 150 -42.46 -4.66 -46.28
C GLU A 150 -43.26 -3.37 -46.21
N ILE A 151 -43.00 -2.53 -45.21
CA ILE A 151 -43.65 -1.21 -45.05
C ILE A 151 -43.37 -0.33 -46.28
N LYS A 152 -42.14 -0.31 -46.79
CA LYS A 152 -41.79 0.43 -48.02
C LYS A 152 -42.59 -0.06 -49.23
N LYS A 153 -42.72 -1.37 -49.41
CA LYS A 153 -43.54 -1.96 -50.49
C LYS A 153 -45.01 -1.56 -50.35
N GLY A 154 -45.55 -1.58 -49.13
CA GLY A 154 -46.91 -1.12 -48.82
C GLY A 154 -47.12 0.37 -49.18
N HIS A 155 -46.21 1.24 -48.74
CA HIS A 155 -46.24 2.66 -49.08
C HIS A 155 -46.19 2.91 -50.59
N ALA A 156 -45.39 2.16 -51.34
CA ALA A 156 -45.32 2.28 -52.79
C ALA A 156 -46.65 1.94 -53.47
N LYS A 157 -47.37 0.92 -53.00
CA LYS A 157 -48.71 0.56 -53.49
C LYS A 157 -49.73 1.66 -53.18
N LEU A 158 -49.81 2.10 -51.93
CA LEU A 158 -50.72 3.17 -51.51
C LEU A 158 -50.48 4.47 -52.29
N ARG A 159 -49.21 4.83 -52.55
CA ARG A 159 -48.88 6.01 -53.36
C ARG A 159 -49.46 5.93 -54.77
N LYS A 160 -49.37 4.77 -55.43
CA LYS A 160 -49.96 4.55 -56.76
C LYS A 160 -51.49 4.61 -56.72
N GLU A 161 -52.12 4.03 -55.71
CA GLU A 161 -53.58 4.09 -55.53
C GLU A 161 -54.07 5.53 -55.34
N ILE A 162 -53.40 6.31 -54.47
CA ILE A 162 -53.70 7.73 -54.28
C ILE A 162 -53.55 8.50 -55.59
N GLU A 163 -52.50 8.25 -56.37
CA GLU A 163 -52.29 8.90 -57.66
C GLU A 163 -53.42 8.59 -58.66
N VAL A 164 -53.84 7.32 -58.73
CA VAL A 164 -54.97 6.89 -59.59
C VAL A 164 -56.28 7.56 -59.15
N GLN A 165 -56.54 7.62 -57.85
CA GLN A 165 -57.74 8.29 -57.33
C GLN A 165 -57.71 9.79 -57.63
N ASN A 166 -56.57 10.46 -57.42
CA ASN A 166 -56.41 11.88 -57.76
C ASN A 166 -56.69 12.15 -59.24
N LYS A 167 -56.21 11.30 -60.16
CA LYS A 167 -56.51 11.41 -61.60
C LYS A 167 -58.00 11.22 -61.90
N ARG A 168 -58.67 10.28 -61.21
CA ARG A 168 -60.13 10.07 -61.34
C ARG A 168 -60.90 11.28 -60.84
N TYR A 169 -60.55 11.81 -59.67
CA TYR A 169 -61.19 13.00 -59.11
C TYR A 169 -60.99 14.22 -60.02
N ASP A 170 -59.80 14.43 -60.58
CA ASP A 170 -59.54 15.52 -61.54
C ASP A 170 -60.42 15.38 -62.80
N ALA A 171 -60.57 14.17 -63.35
CA ALA A 171 -61.44 13.92 -64.49
C ALA A 171 -62.93 14.18 -64.18
N ILE A 172 -63.40 13.77 -63.00
CA ILE A 172 -64.76 14.05 -62.52
C ILE A 172 -64.97 15.56 -62.37
N LEU A 173 -64.04 16.26 -61.73
CA LEU A 173 -64.09 17.71 -61.54
C LEU A 173 -64.14 18.44 -62.89
N LYS A 174 -63.31 18.06 -63.86
CA LYS A 174 -63.34 18.64 -65.22
C LYS A 174 -64.68 18.41 -65.92
N ARG A 175 -65.26 17.21 -65.82
CA ARG A 175 -66.58 16.91 -66.41
C ARG A 175 -67.68 17.75 -65.77
N LEU A 176 -67.72 17.81 -64.43
CA LEU A 176 -68.70 18.62 -63.70
C LEU A 176 -68.56 20.10 -64.06
N HIS A 177 -67.32 20.60 -64.19
CA HIS A 177 -67.06 21.96 -64.62
C HIS A 177 -67.61 22.24 -66.03
N CYS A 178 -67.40 21.34 -66.99
CA CYS A 178 -67.98 21.46 -68.33
C CYS A 178 -69.51 21.41 -68.32
N GLN A 179 -70.12 20.52 -67.52
CA GLN A 179 -71.57 20.44 -67.37
C GLN A 179 -72.16 21.75 -66.80
N LEU A 180 -71.52 22.31 -65.77
CA LEU A 180 -71.92 23.58 -65.17
C LEU A 180 -71.81 24.73 -66.19
N ASN A 181 -70.72 24.80 -66.95
CA ASN A 181 -70.54 25.82 -67.98
C ASN A 181 -71.59 25.71 -69.10
N LYS A 182 -71.97 24.48 -69.50
CA LYS A 182 -73.05 24.26 -70.46
C LYS A 182 -74.39 24.77 -69.93
N LEU A 183 -74.76 24.38 -68.70
CA LEU A 183 -75.98 24.88 -68.05
C LEU A 183 -76.00 26.41 -67.94
N HIS A 184 -74.87 27.04 -67.63
CA HIS A 184 -74.76 28.49 -67.61
C HIS A 184 -74.96 29.12 -68.99
N SER A 185 -74.40 28.52 -70.04
CA SER A 185 -74.60 28.98 -71.42
C SER A 185 -76.06 28.84 -71.85
N ASP A 186 -76.66 27.66 -71.63
CA ASP A 186 -78.06 27.39 -71.94
C ASP A 186 -78.97 28.38 -71.20
N LYS A 187 -78.75 28.59 -69.89
CA LYS A 187 -79.49 29.60 -69.11
C LYS A 187 -79.43 30.98 -69.74
N ARG A 188 -78.25 31.45 -70.19
CA ARG A 188 -78.12 32.75 -70.87
C ARG A 188 -78.93 32.79 -72.16
N GLN A 189 -78.89 31.72 -72.95
CA GLN A 189 -79.63 31.65 -74.21
C GLN A 189 -81.14 31.61 -73.99
N TRP A 190 -81.61 30.89 -72.99
CA TRP A 190 -83.02 30.87 -72.61
C TRP A 190 -83.48 32.25 -72.15
N CYS A 191 -82.70 32.93 -71.30
CA CYS A 191 -82.98 34.31 -70.91
C CYS A 191 -83.06 35.25 -72.13
N TRP A 192 -82.15 35.11 -73.10
CA TRP A 192 -82.19 35.89 -74.34
C TRP A 192 -83.44 35.60 -75.19
N ASN A 193 -83.79 34.33 -75.37
CA ASN A 193 -85.00 33.92 -76.09
C ASN A 193 -86.27 34.44 -75.43
N ILE A 194 -86.35 34.39 -74.10
CA ILE A 194 -87.48 34.94 -73.32
C ILE A 194 -87.59 36.44 -73.60
N GLN A 195 -86.49 37.20 -73.49
CA GLN A 195 -86.50 38.63 -73.78
C GLN A 195 -86.94 38.95 -75.22
N GLN A 196 -86.53 38.15 -76.21
CA GLN A 196 -86.97 38.33 -77.60
C GLN A 196 -88.46 38.03 -77.78
N MET A 197 -88.96 36.95 -77.17
CA MET A 197 -90.38 36.58 -77.21
C MET A 197 -91.25 37.60 -76.48
N GLU A 198 -90.81 38.10 -75.33
CA GLU A 198 -91.46 39.20 -74.60
C GLU A 198 -91.55 40.45 -75.48
N LYS A 199 -90.46 40.84 -76.14
CA LYS A 199 -90.45 41.97 -77.07
C LYS A 199 -91.40 41.77 -78.25
N LYS A 200 -91.43 40.57 -78.84
CA LYS A 200 -92.30 40.23 -79.97
C LYS A 200 -93.77 40.14 -79.57
N ALA A 201 -94.07 39.66 -78.36
CA ALA A 201 -95.41 39.68 -77.78
C ALA A 201 -95.87 41.13 -77.51
N GLU A 202 -94.97 42.00 -77.04
CA GLU A 202 -95.21 43.43 -76.89
C GLU A 202 -95.54 44.10 -78.24
N GLU A 203 -94.81 43.75 -79.29
CA GLU A 203 -95.07 44.21 -80.67
C GLU A 203 -96.41 43.70 -81.22
N LEU A 204 -96.77 42.43 -80.96
CA LEU A 204 -98.05 41.86 -81.36
C LEU A 204 -99.23 42.47 -80.59
N ARG A 205 -99.07 42.75 -79.28
CA ARG A 205 -100.07 43.52 -78.51
C ARG A 205 -100.32 44.89 -79.15
N LYS A 206 -99.25 45.58 -79.58
CA LYS A 206 -99.39 46.85 -80.32
C LYS A 206 -100.11 46.69 -81.66
N CYS A 207 -99.99 45.56 -82.35
CA CYS A 207 -100.63 45.30 -83.66
C CYS A 207 -102.08 44.78 -83.58
N LEU A 208 -102.46 44.08 -82.51
CA LEU A 208 -103.80 43.50 -82.34
C LEU A 208 -104.84 44.48 -81.77
N GLY A 209 -104.46 45.72 -81.50
CA GLY A 209 -105.41 46.73 -81.03
C GLY A 209 -106.02 46.36 -79.67
N GLU A 210 -105.27 45.68 -78.80
CA GLU A 210 -105.47 45.78 -77.35
C GLU A 210 -104.48 46.84 -76.86
N VAL A 211 -104.83 48.07 -77.19
CA VAL A 211 -104.62 49.18 -76.27
C VAL A 211 -105.65 48.94 -75.14
N GLU A 212 -105.81 49.86 -74.23
CA GLU A 212 -107.20 50.29 -74.06
C GLU A 212 -107.87 50.57 -75.42
#